data_AF-A0A2I0JBY8-F1
#
_entry.id   AF-A0A2I0JBY8-F1
#
_cell.length_a   1.000
_cell.length_b   1.000
_cell.length_c   1.000
_cell.angle_alpha   90.00
_cell.angle_beta   90.00
_cell.angle_gamma   90.00
#
_symmetry.space_group_name_H-M   'P 1'
#
loop_
_entity.id
_entity.type
_entity.pdbx_description
1 polymer ?
#
loop_
_entity_poly.entity_id
_entity_poly.type
_entity_poly.pdbx_seq_one_letter_code
_entity_poly.pdbx_strand_id
1 'polypeptide(L)'
;MGIRKITLLLIIFLMTLTLTRPSLGQDSPQDFVNAHNAARAQVGVGPISWNETIAAYAHDYASKRAGDCRLVHSGKVCGHYTQVVWRNSVRLGCAKIRCITGGTFIGCNYDPPGNFIGQQPYPSLSALTYYFRSMHMMLIGCLICLLY
;
A
#
# COMPACT_ATOMS: atom_id res chain seq x y z
N MET A 1 -23.20 45.64 -17.33
CA MET A 1 -21.90 44.95 -17.49
C MET A 1 -21.32 44.35 -16.19
N GLY A 2 -22.06 44.35 -15.06
CA GLY A 2 -21.56 43.91 -13.74
C GLY A 2 -21.94 42.48 -13.34
N ILE A 3 -23.19 42.06 -13.58
CA ILE A 3 -23.71 40.79 -13.03
C ILE A 3 -23.05 39.56 -13.67
N ARG A 4 -22.92 39.51 -15.00
CA ARG A 4 -22.23 38.40 -15.70
C ARG A 4 -20.77 38.24 -15.32
N LYS A 5 -20.07 39.34 -15.01
CA LYS A 5 -18.67 39.31 -14.57
C LYS A 5 -18.56 38.78 -13.13
N ILE A 6 -19.48 39.18 -12.24
CA ILE A 6 -19.55 38.69 -10.86
C ILE A 6 -19.90 37.20 -10.84
N THR A 7 -20.89 36.75 -11.63
CA THR A 7 -21.23 35.32 -11.73
C THR A 7 -20.06 34.49 -12.25
N LEU A 8 -19.31 34.99 -13.24
CA LEU A 8 -18.14 34.30 -13.79
C LEU A 8 -17.00 34.20 -12.76
N LEU A 9 -16.75 35.28 -12.01
CA LEU A 9 -15.74 35.30 -10.96
C LEU A 9 -16.07 34.37 -9.79
N LEU A 10 -17.35 34.28 -9.40
CA LEU A 10 -17.79 33.33 -8.37
C LEU A 10 -17.64 31.88 -8.82
N ILE A 11 -17.98 31.56 -10.07
CA ILE A 11 -17.80 30.20 -10.62
C ILE A 11 -16.30 29.83 -10.68
N ILE A 12 -15.43 30.76 -11.08
CA ILE A 12 -13.97 30.53 -11.09
C ILE A 12 -13.44 30.30 -9.65
N PHE A 13 -13.94 31.06 -8.68
CA PHE A 13 -13.59 30.87 -7.26
C PHE A 13 -14.06 29.52 -6.71
N LEU A 14 -15.29 29.10 -7.03
CA LEU A 14 -15.83 27.79 -6.65
C LEU A 14 -15.11 26.62 -7.36
N MET A 15 -14.72 26.78 -8.62
CA MET A 15 -13.96 25.77 -9.37
C MET A 15 -12.51 25.65 -8.87
N THR A 16 -11.87 26.75 -8.48
CA THR A 16 -10.51 26.70 -7.89
C THR A 16 -10.50 26.06 -6.51
N LEU A 17 -11.56 26.24 -5.71
CA LEU A 17 -11.72 25.60 -4.40
C LEU A 17 -11.91 24.07 -4.48
N THR A 18 -12.43 23.53 -5.59
CA THR A 18 -12.61 22.08 -5.80
C THR A 18 -11.39 21.40 -6.44
N LEU A 19 -10.47 22.18 -7.03
CA LEU A 19 -9.22 21.69 -7.65
C LEU A 19 -8.04 21.65 -6.67
N THR A 20 -8.10 22.37 -5.54
CA THR A 20 -7.20 22.15 -4.42
C THR A 20 -7.66 20.91 -3.64
N ARG A 21 -7.54 19.74 -4.24
CA ARG A 21 -7.38 18.52 -3.44
C ARG A 21 -5.95 18.57 -2.94
N PRO A 22 -5.67 18.95 -1.69
CA PRO A 22 -4.32 18.76 -1.21
C PRO A 22 -4.05 17.26 -1.33
N SER A 23 -3.02 16.90 -2.07
CA SER A 23 -2.42 15.57 -2.04
C SER A 23 -1.74 15.39 -0.68
N LEU A 24 -2.50 15.52 0.40
CA LEU A 24 -2.15 14.90 1.66
C LEU A 24 -2.04 13.43 1.30
N GLY A 25 -0.83 12.87 1.32
CA GLY A 25 -0.65 11.43 1.19
C GLY A 25 -1.64 10.81 2.17
N GLN A 26 -2.70 10.20 1.65
CA GLN A 26 -3.84 9.82 2.45
C GLN A 26 -3.36 8.68 3.35
N ASP A 27 -3.38 8.92 4.65
CA ASP A 27 -2.87 8.01 5.68
C ASP A 27 -4.00 7.24 6.34
N SER A 28 -5.14 7.12 5.64
CA SER A 28 -6.28 6.41 6.20
C SER A 28 -6.01 4.90 6.21
N PRO A 29 -6.56 4.16 7.18
CA PRO A 29 -6.60 2.70 7.15
C PRO A 29 -6.98 2.12 5.78
N GLN A 30 -7.92 2.78 5.09
CA GLN A 30 -8.46 2.31 3.83
C GLN A 30 -7.46 2.43 2.68
N ASP A 31 -6.55 3.40 2.70
CA ASP A 31 -5.54 3.56 1.64
C ASP A 31 -4.57 2.38 1.63
N PHE A 32 -4.14 1.94 2.82
CA PHE A 32 -3.33 0.73 2.98
C PHE A 32 -4.09 -0.48 2.46
N VAL A 33 -5.34 -0.67 2.89
CA VAL A 33 -6.18 -1.80 2.44
C VAL A 33 -6.36 -1.79 0.92
N ASN A 34 -6.67 -0.64 0.33
CA ASN A 34 -6.91 -0.49 -1.11
C ASN A 34 -5.67 -0.86 -1.93
N ALA A 35 -4.50 -0.33 -1.54
CA ALA A 35 -3.24 -0.63 -2.22
C ALA A 35 -2.91 -2.14 -2.17
N HIS A 36 -3.10 -2.77 -1.01
CA HIS A 36 -2.89 -4.21 -0.84
C HIS A 36 -3.87 -5.02 -1.67
N ASN A 37 -5.17 -4.67 -1.62
CA ASN A 37 -6.20 -5.40 -2.33
C ASN A 37 -6.09 -5.25 -3.85
N ALA A 38 -5.61 -4.11 -4.35
CA ALA A 38 -5.27 -3.95 -5.76
C ALA A 38 -4.17 -4.96 -6.19
N ALA A 39 -3.09 -5.08 -5.42
CA ALA A 39 -2.03 -6.05 -5.70
C ALA A 39 -2.50 -7.51 -5.56
N ARG A 40 -3.30 -7.81 -4.54
CA ARG A 40 -3.87 -9.15 -4.28
C ARG A 40 -4.84 -9.59 -5.38
N ALA A 41 -5.65 -8.65 -5.88
CA ALA A 41 -6.58 -8.91 -6.99
C ALA A 41 -5.84 -9.24 -8.30
N GLN A 42 -4.65 -8.66 -8.53
CA GLN A 42 -3.84 -8.98 -9.72
C GLN A 42 -3.40 -10.44 -9.75
N VAL A 43 -3.13 -11.03 -8.58
CA VAL A 43 -2.69 -12.43 -8.45
C VAL A 43 -3.82 -13.37 -8.02
N GLY A 44 -5.07 -12.90 -8.00
CA GLY A 44 -6.24 -13.73 -7.71
C GLY A 44 -6.30 -14.30 -6.29
N VAL A 45 -5.65 -13.66 -5.30
CA VAL A 45 -5.81 -14.02 -3.88
C VAL A 45 -6.90 -13.16 -3.24
N GLY A 46 -7.58 -13.71 -2.23
CA GLY A 46 -8.68 -13.04 -1.54
C GLY A 46 -8.24 -11.71 -0.90
N PRO A 47 -9.17 -10.75 -0.70
CA PRO A 47 -8.83 -9.47 -0.12
C PRO A 47 -8.38 -9.60 1.35
N ILE A 48 -7.61 -8.62 1.79
CA ILE A 48 -7.17 -8.43 3.17
C ILE A 48 -8.01 -7.31 3.81
N SER A 49 -8.27 -7.42 5.12
CA SER A 49 -9.04 -6.43 5.90
C SER A 49 -8.18 -5.73 6.94
N TRP A 50 -8.56 -4.49 7.28
CA TRP A 50 -7.89 -3.74 8.33
C TRP A 50 -8.12 -4.37 9.70
N ASN A 51 -7.12 -4.27 10.58
CA ASN A 51 -7.22 -4.66 11.97
C ASN A 51 -6.55 -3.62 12.88
N GLU A 52 -7.34 -3.05 13.79
CA GLU A 52 -6.87 -1.97 14.67
C GLU A 52 -5.79 -2.43 15.65
N THR A 53 -5.85 -3.65 16.17
CA THR A 53 -4.83 -4.18 17.09
C THR A 53 -3.47 -4.31 16.40
N ILE A 54 -3.46 -4.80 15.16
CA ILE A 54 -2.24 -4.90 14.35
C ILE A 54 -1.73 -3.51 13.97
N ALA A 55 -2.63 -2.56 13.71
CA ALA A 55 -2.27 -1.18 13.38
C ALA A 55 -1.64 -0.45 14.58
N ALA A 56 -2.19 -0.64 15.78
CA ALA A 56 -1.61 -0.13 17.02
C ALA A 56 -0.20 -0.69 17.24
N TYR A 57 -0.02 -2.01 17.03
CA TYR A 57 1.31 -2.62 17.09
C TYR A 57 2.30 -2.02 16.07
N ALA A 58 1.85 -1.80 14.82
CA ALA A 58 2.66 -1.17 13.79
C ALA A 58 3.03 0.28 14.17
N HIS A 59 2.09 1.02 14.78
CA HIS A 59 2.29 2.38 15.26
C HIS A 59 3.33 2.44 16.39
N ASP A 60 3.27 1.54 17.37
CA ASP A 60 4.23 1.47 18.47
C ASP A 60 5.65 1.20 17.97
N TYR A 61 5.78 0.29 16.98
CA TYR A 61 7.07 0.03 16.35
C TYR A 61 7.57 1.22 15.53
N ALA A 62 6.70 1.81 14.70
CA ALA A 62 7.02 2.97 13.89
C ALA A 62 7.50 4.13 14.77
N SER A 63 6.80 4.42 15.87
CA SER A 63 7.16 5.48 16.83
C SER A 63 8.57 5.33 17.39
N LYS A 64 9.05 4.10 17.63
CA LYS A 64 10.44 3.84 18.05
C LYS A 64 11.48 4.18 16.98
N ARG A 65 11.06 4.29 15.71
CA ARG A 65 11.89 4.66 14.56
C ARG A 65 11.78 6.15 14.19
N ALA A 66 10.98 6.95 14.89
CA ALA A 66 10.80 8.36 14.58
C ALA A 66 12.10 9.18 14.61
N GLY A 67 13.08 8.75 15.42
CA GLY A 67 14.39 9.40 15.49
C GLY A 67 15.26 9.19 14.26
N ASP A 68 15.31 7.97 13.71
CA ASP A 68 16.29 7.57 12.69
C ASP A 68 15.69 7.21 11.32
N CYS A 69 14.41 6.85 11.25
CA CYS A 69 13.75 6.31 10.06
C CYS A 69 14.45 5.08 9.46
N ARG A 70 15.24 4.34 10.24
CA ARG A 70 16.09 3.28 9.70
C ARG A 70 15.27 2.04 9.37
N LEU A 71 15.15 1.73 8.08
CA LEU A 71 14.58 0.48 7.60
C LEU A 71 15.56 -0.66 7.91
N VAL A 72 15.10 -1.63 8.70
CA VAL A 72 15.84 -2.89 8.92
C VAL A 72 15.22 -3.93 8.01
N HIS A 73 15.84 -4.15 6.86
CA HIS A 73 15.35 -5.13 5.90
C HIS A 73 15.76 -6.55 6.31
N SER A 74 14.88 -7.52 6.09
CA SER A 74 15.16 -8.96 6.29
C SER A 74 16.06 -9.58 5.20
N GLY A 75 16.73 -8.75 4.39
CA GLY A 75 17.74 -9.19 3.42
C GLY A 75 17.20 -9.77 2.11
N LYS A 76 15.89 -9.75 1.85
CA LYS A 76 15.29 -10.28 0.61
C LYS A 76 14.61 -9.19 -0.21
N VAL A 77 15.06 -9.01 -1.46
CA VAL A 77 14.51 -8.04 -2.43
C VAL A 77 12.99 -8.23 -2.63
N CYS A 78 12.50 -9.47 -2.51
CA CYS A 78 11.09 -9.82 -2.75
C CYS A 78 10.23 -10.02 -1.49
N GLY A 79 10.82 -10.03 -0.29
CA GLY A 79 10.10 -10.43 0.93
C GLY A 79 8.89 -9.55 1.25
N HIS A 80 8.96 -8.25 0.95
CA HIS A 80 7.83 -7.35 1.16
C HIS A 80 6.69 -7.63 0.18
N TYR A 81 7.00 -7.88 -1.10
CA TYR A 81 5.99 -8.18 -2.10
C TYR A 81 5.28 -9.49 -1.79
N THR A 82 6.03 -10.57 -1.51
CA THR A 82 5.45 -11.89 -1.22
C THR A 82 4.55 -11.87 0.01
N GLN A 83 4.82 -11.00 0.99
CA GLN A 83 3.94 -10.82 2.14
C GLN A 83 2.62 -10.12 1.77
N VAL A 84 2.66 -9.06 0.94
CA VAL A 84 1.44 -8.34 0.49
C VAL A 84 0.45 -9.30 -0.18
N VAL A 85 0.98 -10.19 -1.01
CA VAL A 85 0.20 -11.16 -1.79
C VAL A 85 0.09 -12.54 -1.13
N TRP A 86 0.50 -12.68 0.13
CA TRP A 86 0.42 -13.96 0.83
C TRP A 86 -1.04 -14.37 1.03
N ARG A 87 -1.45 -15.47 0.41
CA ARG A 87 -2.84 -15.92 0.35
C ARG A 87 -3.47 -16.06 1.72
N ASN A 88 -2.71 -16.56 2.69
CA ASN A 88 -3.22 -16.86 4.03
C ASN A 88 -3.22 -15.65 4.97
N SER A 89 -2.61 -14.52 4.60
CA SER A 89 -2.70 -13.29 5.38
C SER A 89 -4.04 -12.61 5.06
N VAL A 90 -4.90 -12.47 6.07
CA VAL A 90 -6.28 -12.00 5.92
C VAL A 90 -6.54 -10.69 6.66
N ARG A 91 -5.65 -10.30 7.57
CA ARG A 91 -5.67 -9.04 8.30
C ARG A 91 -4.35 -8.29 8.11
N LEU A 92 -4.42 -6.96 7.97
CA LEU A 92 -3.26 -6.10 8.11
C LEU A 92 -3.53 -4.92 9.04
N GLY A 93 -2.46 -4.37 9.58
CA GLY A 93 -2.44 -3.05 10.20
C GLY A 93 -1.15 -2.34 9.86
N CYS A 94 -1.22 -1.05 9.57
CA CYS A 94 -0.09 -0.25 9.14
C CYS A 94 0.02 1.03 9.96
N ALA A 95 1.19 1.62 9.96
CA ALA A 95 1.44 2.95 10.49
C ALA A 95 2.41 3.71 9.60
N LYS A 96 2.21 5.02 9.53
CA LYS A 96 3.12 5.97 8.93
C LYS A 96 3.47 7.03 9.96
N ILE A 97 4.75 7.33 10.09
CA ILE A 97 5.21 8.44 10.91
C ILE A 97 6.19 9.30 10.13
N ARG A 98 6.27 10.58 10.49
CA ARG A 98 7.32 11.48 10.01
C ARG A 98 8.49 11.44 10.97
N CYS A 99 9.69 11.26 10.44
CA CYS A 99 10.90 11.18 11.24
C CYS A 99 11.54 12.55 11.42
N ILE A 100 12.34 12.68 12.48
CA ILE A 100 13.10 13.91 12.79
C ILE A 100 14.07 14.25 11.65
N THR A 101 14.60 13.23 10.97
CA THR A 101 15.46 13.36 9.79
C THR A 101 14.74 13.92 8.55
N GLY A 102 13.43 14.19 8.63
CA GLY A 102 12.60 14.69 7.53
C GLY A 102 12.03 13.59 6.63
N GLY A 103 12.46 12.34 6.82
CA GLY A 103 11.94 11.16 6.13
C GLY A 103 10.56 10.71 6.63
N THR A 104 10.02 9.69 5.96
CA THR A 104 8.77 9.02 6.35
C THR A 104 9.07 7.55 6.59
N PHE A 105 8.64 7.03 7.74
CA PHE A 105 8.68 5.60 8.03
C PHE A 105 7.29 5.02 7.87
N ILE A 106 7.16 3.95 7.08
CA ILE A 106 5.92 3.18 6.92
C ILE A 106 6.21 1.74 7.29
N GLY A 107 5.40 1.17 8.19
CA GLY A 107 5.48 -0.23 8.58
C GLY A 107 4.09 -0.87 8.57
N CYS A 108 4.01 -2.10 8.08
CA CYS A 108 2.78 -2.90 8.07
C CYS A 108 3.05 -4.27 8.69
N ASN A 109 2.07 -4.77 9.43
CA ASN A 109 2.06 -6.11 10.00
C ASN A 109 0.84 -6.87 9.47
N TYR A 110 0.98 -8.20 9.38
CA TYR A 110 0.03 -9.09 8.73
C TYR A 110 -0.31 -10.24 9.65
N ASP A 111 -1.56 -10.69 9.59
CA ASP A 111 -2.02 -11.84 10.35
C ASP A 111 -3.01 -12.69 9.54
N PRO A 112 -2.84 -14.03 9.52
CA PRO A 112 -1.62 -14.76 9.87
C PRO A 112 -0.36 -14.26 9.13
N PRO A 113 0.84 -14.43 9.71
CA PRO A 113 2.08 -14.05 9.04
C PRO A 113 2.33 -14.89 7.79
N GLY A 114 3.06 -14.34 6.83
CA GLY A 114 3.47 -15.03 5.61
C GLY A 114 4.97 -15.28 5.54
N ASN A 115 5.46 -15.53 4.32
CA ASN A 115 6.87 -15.73 4.01
C ASN A 115 7.53 -16.92 4.73
N PHE A 116 6.78 -18.00 4.93
CA PHE A 116 7.35 -19.24 5.43
C PHE A 116 8.35 -19.82 4.41
N ILE A 117 9.51 -20.25 4.90
CA ILE A 117 10.58 -20.82 4.06
C ILE A 117 10.04 -22.07 3.34
N GLY A 118 10.27 -22.15 2.03
CA GLY A 118 9.81 -23.26 1.18
C GLY A 118 8.32 -23.21 0.80
N GLN A 119 7.59 -22.16 1.20
CA GLN A 119 6.19 -21.98 0.81
C GLN A 119 6.03 -20.86 -0.23
N GLN A 120 5.12 -21.08 -1.17
CA GLN A 120 4.74 -20.09 -2.17
C GLN A 120 3.67 -19.15 -1.60
N PRO A 121 3.68 -17.84 -1.96
CA PRO A 121 2.69 -16.88 -1.46
C PRO A 121 1.28 -17.17 -1.97
N TYR A 122 1.13 -17.80 -3.13
CA TYR A 122 -0.14 -18.21 -3.73
C TYR A 122 0.07 -19.37 -4.73
N PRO A 123 -0.98 -20.13 -5.10
CA PRO A 123 -0.84 -21.28 -6.01
C PRO A 123 -0.33 -20.90 -7.40
N SER A 124 0.40 -21.82 -8.04
CA SER A 124 0.99 -21.64 -9.38
C SER A 124 -0.04 -21.35 -10.48
N LEU A 125 -1.27 -21.90 -10.39
CA LEU A 125 -2.35 -21.61 -11.33
C LEU A 125 -2.77 -20.12 -11.31
N SER A 126 -2.68 -19.49 -10.14
CA SER A 126 -2.89 -18.06 -9.97
C SER A 126 -1.74 -17.24 -10.58
N ALA A 127 -0.51 -17.74 -10.49
CA ALA A 127 0.67 -17.15 -11.16
C ALA A 127 0.57 -17.22 -12.70
N LEU A 128 0.09 -18.35 -13.25
CA LEU A 128 -0.15 -18.52 -14.69
C LEU A 128 -1.25 -17.58 -15.20
N THR A 129 -2.32 -17.39 -14.43
CA THR A 129 -3.40 -16.45 -14.78
C THR A 129 -2.88 -15.02 -14.89
N TYR A 130 -1.97 -14.62 -14.00
CA TYR A 130 -1.27 -13.33 -14.09
C TYR A 130 -0.38 -13.23 -15.34
N TYR A 131 0.41 -14.25 -15.65
CA TYR A 131 1.30 -14.28 -16.83
C TYR A 131 0.53 -14.04 -18.13
N PHE A 132 -0.67 -14.63 -18.28
CA PHE A 132 -1.52 -14.42 -19.46
C PHE A 132 -2.27 -13.07 -19.47
N ARG A 133 -2.51 -12.44 -18.31
CA ARG A 133 -3.32 -11.22 -18.20
C ARG A 133 -2.51 -9.91 -18.26
N SER A 134 -1.19 -9.97 -18.10
CA SER A 134 -0.33 -8.79 -17.86
C SER A 134 0.73 -8.55 -18.96
N MET A 135 0.31 -8.38 -20.21
CA MET A 135 1.22 -7.93 -21.29
C MET A 135 1.53 -6.43 -21.27
N HIS A 136 0.92 -5.63 -20.40
CA HIS A 136 1.22 -4.20 -20.27
C HIS A 136 1.22 -3.75 -18.80
N MET A 137 2.38 -3.22 -18.36
CA MET A 137 2.59 -2.35 -17.19
C MET A 137 2.76 -2.93 -15.77
N MET A 138 3.18 -4.18 -15.58
CA MET A 138 3.73 -4.61 -14.27
C MET A 138 4.78 -5.74 -14.34
N LEU A 139 5.48 -5.86 -15.47
CA LEU A 139 6.40 -6.96 -15.80
C LEU A 139 7.67 -7.05 -14.93
N ILE A 140 8.05 -6.03 -14.15
CA ILE A 140 9.36 -6.02 -13.48
C ILE A 140 9.30 -6.64 -12.06
N GLY A 141 8.22 -6.44 -11.30
CA GLY A 141 8.14 -6.94 -9.92
C GLY A 141 7.81 -8.43 -9.79
N CYS A 142 6.88 -8.93 -10.63
CA CYS A 142 6.36 -10.29 -10.51
C CYS A 142 7.33 -11.35 -11.07
N LEU A 143 8.01 -11.06 -12.19
CA LEU A 143 8.94 -12.01 -12.81
C LEU A 143 10.21 -12.24 -11.97
N ILE A 144 10.72 -11.18 -11.31
CA ILE A 144 11.90 -11.28 -10.44
C ILE A 144 11.60 -12.11 -9.18
N CYS A 145 10.36 -12.05 -8.67
CA CYS A 145 9.99 -12.71 -7.42
C CYS A 145 9.38 -14.11 -7.55
N LEU A 146 9.00 -14.54 -8.76
CA LEU A 146 8.51 -15.90 -9.04
C LEU A 146 9.63 -16.92 -9.33
N LEU A 147 10.87 -16.45 -9.50
CA LEU A 147 12.04 -17.28 -9.84
C LEU A 147 12.96 -17.60 -8.64
N TYR A 148 12.57 -17.22 -7.42
CA TYR A 148 13.26 -17.52 -6.15
C TYR A 148 12.32 -18.22 -5.18
#